data_AF-A0AAD4RC54-F1
#
_entry.id   AF-A0AAD4RC54-F1
#
_cell.length_a   1.000
_cell.length_b   1.000
_cell.length_c   1.000
_cell.angle_alpha   90.00
_cell.angle_beta   90.00
_cell.angle_gamma   90.00
#
_symmetry.space_group_name_H-M   'P 1'
#
loop_
_entity.id
_entity.type
_entity.pdbx_description
1 polymer ?
#
loop_
_entity_poly.entity_id
_entity_poly.type
_entity_poly.pdbx_seq_one_letter_code
_entity_poly.pdbx_strand_id
1 'polypeptide(L)'
;MDFGSGKSSQKAGKCATCKQEVMKGEEMMVERQTVHKKCFTCGYCGCALHLGACATDHSLSVSKYGLIWFCQEHMLMSPGEKSVKLDERTKGKK
;
A
#
# COMPACT_ATOMS: atom_id res chain seq x y z
N MET A 1 3.42 -40.91 -17.25
CA MET A 1 4.45 -39.85 -17.28
C MET A 1 3.68 -38.55 -17.37
N ASP A 2 3.29 -38.05 -16.20
CA ASP A 2 2.26 -37.04 -16.04
C ASP A 2 2.97 -35.72 -15.81
N PHE A 3 3.11 -34.92 -16.88
CA PHE A 3 3.71 -33.59 -16.81
C PHE A 3 2.70 -32.64 -16.15
N GLY A 4 2.78 -32.53 -14.83
CA GLY A 4 1.99 -31.60 -14.01
C GLY A 4 2.09 -30.17 -14.55
N SER A 5 0.96 -29.66 -15.05
CA SER A 5 0.84 -28.29 -15.54
C SER A 5 0.80 -27.31 -14.37
N GLY A 6 1.98 -26.93 -13.88
CA GLY A 6 2.15 -25.87 -12.89
C GLY A 6 1.74 -24.52 -13.51
N LYS A 7 0.62 -23.96 -13.08
CA LYS A 7 0.25 -22.58 -13.42
C LYS A 7 1.21 -21.61 -12.71
N SER A 8 2.31 -21.26 -13.36
CA SER A 8 3.23 -20.21 -12.90
C SER A 8 2.57 -18.84 -13.06
N SER A 9 1.70 -18.50 -12.10
CA SER A 9 1.16 -17.15 -11.95
C SER A 9 2.32 -16.19 -11.69
N GLN A 10 2.70 -15.40 -12.70
CA GLN A 10 3.84 -14.49 -12.65
C GLN A 10 3.57 -13.34 -11.67
N LYS A 11 4.07 -13.49 -10.44
CA LYS A 11 3.94 -12.52 -9.36
C LYS A 11 5.17 -11.63 -9.33
N ALA A 12 4.96 -10.33 -9.19
CA ALA A 12 6.02 -9.31 -9.13
C ALA A 12 6.58 -9.16 -7.70
N GLY A 13 5.71 -9.22 -6.70
CA GLY A 13 6.08 -9.04 -5.31
C GLY A 13 4.89 -9.04 -4.37
N LYS A 14 5.07 -8.48 -3.17
CA LYS A 14 4.00 -8.22 -2.21
C LYS A 14 3.80 -6.71 -2.06
N CYS A 15 2.54 -6.30 -2.00
CA CYS A 15 2.16 -4.91 -1.86
C CYS A 15 2.54 -4.42 -0.46
N ALA A 16 3.34 -3.37 -0.36
CA ALA A 16 3.74 -2.82 0.93
C ALA A 16 2.54 -2.24 1.74
N THR A 17 1.44 -1.88 1.06
CA THR A 17 0.23 -1.30 1.67
C THR A 17 -0.79 -2.33 2.13
N CYS A 18 -1.16 -3.30 1.29
CA CYS A 18 -2.14 -4.33 1.66
C CYS A 18 -1.50 -5.66 2.06
N LYS A 19 -0.18 -5.82 1.91
CA LYS A 19 0.58 -7.07 2.13
C LYS A 19 0.12 -8.25 1.26
N GLN A 20 -0.71 -7.99 0.24
CA GLN A 20 -1.18 -9.00 -0.71
C GLN A 20 -0.23 -9.11 -1.90
N GLU A 21 -0.39 -10.20 -2.65
CA GLU A 21 0.45 -10.51 -3.80
C GLU A 21 0.14 -9.56 -4.97
N VAL A 22 1.18 -8.99 -5.54
CA VAL A 22 1.09 -8.06 -6.66
C VAL A 22 1.44 -8.81 -7.93
N MET A 23 0.48 -8.86 -8.84
CA MET A 23 0.66 -9.44 -10.16
C MET A 23 1.45 -8.47 -11.05
N LYS A 24 2.24 -8.99 -11.99
CA LYS A 24 3.04 -8.16 -12.92
C LYS A 24 2.25 -7.09 -13.69
N GLY A 25 0.92 -7.26 -13.87
CA GLY A 25 0.08 -6.24 -14.52
C GLY A 25 -0.32 -5.06 -13.63
N GLU A 26 -0.42 -5.30 -12.32
CA GLU A 26 -0.86 -4.32 -11.32
C GLU A 26 0.27 -3.79 -10.45
N GLU A 27 1.51 -4.26 -10.68
CA GLU A 27 2.68 -3.74 -9.99
C GLU A 27 2.91 -2.26 -10.31
N MET A 28 3.15 -1.50 -9.25
CA MET A 28 3.74 -0.18 -9.35
C MET A 28 4.86 -0.06 -8.32
N MET A 29 5.93 0.61 -8.72
CA MET A 29 7.07 0.88 -7.86
C MET A 29 7.00 2.34 -7.41
N VAL A 30 6.91 2.57 -6.11
CA VAL A 30 6.88 3.92 -5.52
C VAL A 30 7.85 3.95 -4.35
N GLU A 31 8.77 4.91 -4.32
CA GLU A 31 9.84 4.98 -3.32
C GLU A 31 10.53 3.62 -3.07
N ARG A 32 10.82 2.88 -4.15
CA ARG A 32 11.43 1.53 -4.12
C ARG A 32 10.57 0.43 -3.49
N GLN A 33 9.29 0.70 -3.25
CA GLN A 33 8.32 -0.26 -2.73
C GLN A 33 7.35 -0.72 -3.82
N THR A 34 7.05 -2.01 -3.85
CA THR A 34 6.03 -2.57 -4.75
C THR A 34 4.66 -2.40 -4.11
N VAL A 35 3.74 -1.74 -4.80
CA VAL A 35 2.34 -1.61 -4.38
C VAL A 35 1.41 -1.85 -5.56
N HIS A 36 0.11 -2.04 -5.32
CA HIS A 36 -0.87 -2.08 -6.41
C HIS A 36 -1.18 -0.67 -6.89
N LYS A 37 -1.40 -0.50 -8.20
CA LYS A 37 -1.93 0.74 -8.80
C LYS A 37 -3.16 1.30 -8.07
N LYS A 38 -4.06 0.41 -7.61
CA LYS A 38 -5.27 0.77 -6.85
C LYS A 38 -5.01 1.06 -5.37
N CYS A 39 -3.91 0.55 -4.80
CA CYS A 39 -3.56 0.79 -3.39
C CYS A 39 -2.86 2.13 -3.18
N PHE A 40 -2.42 2.78 -4.25
CA PHE A 40 -1.74 4.08 -4.23
C PHE A 40 -2.72 5.24 -4.10
N THR A 41 -3.37 5.27 -2.94
CA THR A 41 -4.34 6.30 -2.56
C THR A 41 -4.05 6.74 -1.12
N CYS A 42 -4.50 7.95 -0.78
CA CYS A 42 -4.30 8.50 0.54
C CYS A 42 -5.02 7.65 1.59
N GLY A 43 -4.29 7.13 2.57
CA GLY A 43 -4.88 6.34 3.66
C GLY A 43 -5.80 7.14 4.58
N TYR A 44 -5.80 8.47 4.48
CA TYR A 44 -6.63 9.35 5.29
C TYR A 44 -7.91 9.80 4.57
N CYS A 45 -7.78 10.40 3.38
CA CYS A 45 -8.91 10.91 2.61
C CYS A 45 -9.34 10.02 1.43
N GLY A 46 -8.57 9.00 1.07
CA GLY A 46 -8.86 8.11 -0.06
C GLY A 46 -8.58 8.71 -1.45
N CYS A 47 -8.07 9.94 -1.54
CA CYS A 47 -7.75 10.58 -2.82
C CYS A 47 -6.67 9.81 -3.60
N ALA A 48 -6.75 9.88 -4.93
CA ALA A 48 -5.71 9.36 -5.81
C ALA A 48 -4.40 10.12 -5.60
N LEU A 49 -3.32 9.37 -5.39
CA LEU A 49 -1.99 9.95 -5.24
C LEU A 49 -1.25 9.88 -6.56
N HIS A 50 -0.39 10.85 -6.79
CA HIS A 50 0.49 10.89 -7.97
C HIS A 50 1.93 10.64 -7.55
N LEU A 51 2.69 9.99 -8.41
CA LEU A 51 4.12 9.80 -8.22
C LEU A 51 4.78 11.18 -8.10
N GLY A 52 5.45 11.44 -6.97
CA GLY A 52 6.06 12.74 -6.66
C GLY A 52 5.20 13.71 -5.85
N ALA A 53 3.89 13.45 -5.69
CA ALA A 53 2.98 14.25 -4.86
C ALA A 53 2.36 13.39 -3.73
N CYS A 54 3.19 12.56 -3.11
CA CYS A 54 2.82 11.64 -2.05
C CYS A 54 4.00 11.42 -1.12
N ALA A 55 3.71 11.02 0.12
CA ALA A 55 4.74 10.57 1.03
C ALA A 55 4.22 9.48 1.96
N THR A 56 5.16 8.75 2.55
CA THR A 56 4.88 7.76 3.60
C THR A 56 5.40 8.27 4.93
N ASP A 57 4.63 8.01 5.99
CA ASP A 57 5.09 8.31 7.34
C ASP A 57 5.87 7.11 7.88
N HIS A 58 7.20 7.11 7.69
CA HIS A 58 8.07 6.01 8.13
C HIS A 58 7.98 5.73 9.64
N SER A 59 7.58 6.73 10.45
CA SER A 59 7.54 6.61 11.91
C SER A 59 6.32 5.84 12.42
N LEU A 60 5.18 5.91 11.71
CA LEU A 60 3.92 5.31 12.17
C LEU A 60 3.47 4.12 11.30
N SER A 61 3.74 4.20 9.99
CA SER A 61 3.06 3.33 9.03
C SER A 61 3.61 1.91 9.03
N VAL A 62 4.93 1.71 8.89
CA VAL A 62 5.52 0.38 8.63
C VAL A 62 5.26 -0.64 9.74
N SER A 63 5.41 -0.24 11.01
CA SER A 63 5.41 -1.18 12.13
C SER A 63 4.00 -1.67 12.55
N LYS A 64 3.01 -0.78 12.59
CA LYS A 64 1.66 -1.12 13.10
C LYS A 64 0.64 -1.40 11.99
N TYR A 65 0.72 -0.67 10.89
CA TYR A 65 -0.37 -0.63 9.91
C TYR A 65 0.07 -1.04 8.49
N GLY A 66 1.38 -1.20 8.26
CA GLY A 66 1.96 -1.36 6.93
C GLY A 66 2.19 -0.02 6.24
N LEU A 67 2.81 -0.04 5.07
CA LEU A 67 3.20 1.18 4.37
C LEU A 67 1.96 1.92 3.83
N ILE A 68 1.67 3.08 4.40
CA ILE A 68 0.49 3.90 4.06
C ILE A 68 0.96 5.20 3.44
N TRP A 69 0.37 5.52 2.29
CA TRP A 69 0.63 6.75 1.57
C TRP A 69 -0.31 7.86 2.02
N PHE A 70 0.19 9.09 2.07
CA PHE A 70 -0.58 10.29 2.34
C PHE A 70 -0.37 11.30 1.22
N CYS A 71 -1.42 12.08 0.90
CA CYS A 71 -1.27 13.24 0.02
C CYS A 71 -0.50 14.34 0.74
N GLN A 72 -0.06 15.36 0.02
CA GLN A 72 0.74 16.44 0.60
C GLN A 72 0.05 17.16 1.77
N GLU A 73 -1.26 17.33 1.72
CA GLU A 73 -2.04 17.91 2.82
C GLU A 73 -2.05 16.99 4.05
N HIS A 74 -2.38 15.71 3.85
CA HIS A 74 -2.46 14.76 4.96
C HIS A 74 -1.10 14.23 5.42
N MET A 75 0.01 14.50 4.73
CA MET A 75 1.36 14.18 5.20
C MET A 75 1.75 15.04 6.40
N LEU A 76 1.32 16.30 6.44
CA LEU A 76 1.69 17.25 7.50
C LEU A 76 0.80 17.17 8.74
N MET A 77 -0.27 16.38 8.69
CA MET A 77 -1.18 16.17 9.83
C MET A 77 -0.48 15.50 11.01
N SER A 78 -1.06 15.68 12.20
CA SER A 78 -0.53 15.11 13.42
C SER A 78 -0.55 13.57 13.38
N PRO A 79 0.48 12.89 13.91
CA PRO A 79 0.52 11.44 14.09
C PRO A 79 -0.74 10.83 14.71
N GLY A 80 -1.30 11.51 15.73
CA GLY A 80 -2.48 11.04 16.46
C GLY A 80 -3.70 10.91 15.56
N GLU A 81 -4.01 11.93 14.77
CA GLU A 81 -5.18 11.93 13.88
C GLU A 81 -5.07 10.87 12.78
N LYS A 82 -3.87 10.71 12.21
CA LYS A 82 -3.59 9.65 11.23
C LYS A 82 -3.79 8.27 11.84
N SER A 83 -3.32 8.06 13.08
CA SER A 83 -3.39 6.78 13.77
C SER A 83 -4.82 6.32 14.04
N VAL A 84 -5.73 7.25 14.36
CA VAL A 84 -7.16 6.97 14.55
C VAL A 84 -7.78 6.47 13.24
N LYS A 85 -7.63 7.23 12.16
CA LYS A 85 -8.16 6.88 10.83
C LYS A 85 -7.62 5.54 10.32
N LEU A 86 -6.35 5.29 10.62
CA LEU A 86 -5.64 4.12 10.15
C LEU A 86 -6.01 2.86 10.94
N ASP A 87 -6.28 2.98 12.24
CA ASP A 87 -6.83 1.89 13.07
C ASP A 87 -8.15 1.36 12.51
N GLU A 88 -9.05 2.27 12.13
CA GLU A 88 -10.32 1.95 11.47
C GLU A 88 -10.10 1.19 10.17
N ARG A 89 -9.14 1.61 9.33
CA ARG A 89 -8.84 0.95 8.05
C ARG A 89 -8.33 -0.48 8.23
N THR A 90 -7.51 -0.74 9.24
CA THR A 90 -7.00 -2.10 9.52
C THR A 90 -8.08 -3.05 10.04
N LYS A 91 -9.13 -2.55 10.71
CA LYS A 91 -10.23 -3.39 11.22
C LYS A 91 -11.14 -3.95 10.11
N GLY A 92 -11.24 -3.29 8.96
CA GLY A 92 -12.14 -3.67 7.87
C GLY A 92 -11.63 -4.72 6.87
N LYS A 93 -10.42 -5.27 7.05
CA LYS A 93 -9.81 -6.27 6.14
C LYS A 93 -9.90 -7.72 6.63
N LYS A 94 -10.79 -8.01 7.57
CA LYS A 94 -11.10 -9.39 8.00
C LYS A 94 -11.96 -10.11 6.98
#